data_AF-A0A352XXY4-F1
#
_entry.id   AF-A0A352XXY4-F1
#
_cell.length_a   1.000
_cell.length_b   1.000
_cell.length_c   1.000
_cell.angle_alpha   90.00
_cell.angle_beta   90.00
_cell.angle_gamma   90.00
#
_symmetry.space_group_name_H-M   'P 1'
#
loop_
_entity.id
_entity.type
_entity.pdbx_description
1 polymer ?
#
loop_
_entity_poly.entity_id
_entity_poly.type
_entity_poly.pdbx_seq_one_letter_code
_entity_poly.pdbx_strand_id
1 'polypeptide(L)'
;RTMHIYIFAPLDYRIENIMKHSQVSHAHAAELIERRDHEHDMYLRHYYGADGHDPGLYHLLINTNLFSFELAAGLIRQALPLAKKIGS
;
A
#
# COMPACT_ATOMS: atom_id res chain seq x y z
N ARG A 1 5.20 7.27 18.04
CA ARG A 1 6.04 6.80 16.91
C ARG A 1 5.10 6.15 15.90
N THR A 2 5.29 6.42 14.62
CA THR A 2 4.45 5.91 13.53
C THR A 2 5.29 4.93 12.70
N MET A 3 4.70 3.81 12.29
CA MET A 3 5.33 2.89 11.33
C MET A 3 4.69 3.12 9.97
N HIS A 4 5.45 3.67 9.03
CA HIS A 4 5.07 3.79 7.63
C HIS A 4 5.25 2.45 6.92
N ILE A 5 4.16 1.92 6.37
CA ILE A 5 4.12 0.64 5.64
C ILE A 5 3.51 0.92 4.26
N TYR A 6 4.16 0.46 3.20
CA TYR A 6 3.63 0.52 1.85
C TYR A 6 3.03 -0.82 1.45
N ILE A 7 1.77 -0.83 1.04
CA ILE A 7 1.06 -2.02 0.57
C ILE A 7 0.84 -1.88 -0.93
N PHE A 8 1.32 -2.83 -1.70
CA PHE A 8 1.22 -2.79 -3.16
C PHE A 8 0.92 -4.16 -3.75
N ALA A 9 0.50 -4.16 -5.02
CA ALA A 9 0.35 -5.34 -5.85
C ALA A 9 0.37 -4.91 -7.34
N PRO A 10 0.67 -5.82 -8.28
CA PRO A 10 0.56 -5.53 -9.71
C PRO A 10 -0.83 -4.97 -10.07
N LEU A 11 -0.88 -4.05 -11.04
CA LEU A 11 -2.12 -3.35 -11.42
C LEU A 11 -3.25 -4.32 -11.77
N ASP A 12 -2.98 -5.32 -12.60
CA ASP A 12 -3.98 -6.31 -13.03
C ASP A 12 -4.61 -7.03 -11.84
N TYR A 13 -3.79 -7.43 -10.86
CA TYR A 13 -4.27 -8.05 -9.63
C TYR A 13 -5.18 -7.11 -8.84
N ARG A 14 -4.81 -5.83 -8.72
CA ARG A 14 -5.63 -4.83 -8.02
C ARG A 14 -6.97 -4.62 -8.73
N ILE A 15 -6.97 -4.54 -10.06
CA ILE A 15 -8.17 -4.38 -10.89
C ILE A 15 -9.11 -5.57 -10.67
N GLU A 16 -8.61 -6.79 -10.82
CA GLU A 16 -9.41 -8.01 -10.61
C GLU A 16 -10.05 -8.03 -9.22
N ASN A 17 -9.29 -7.62 -8.20
CA ASN A 17 -9.78 -7.63 -6.83
C ASN A 17 -10.92 -6.63 -6.63
N ILE A 18 -10.80 -5.41 -7.16
CA ILE A 18 -11.87 -4.40 -7.11
C ILE A 18 -13.09 -4.85 -7.90
N MET A 19 -12.91 -5.43 -9.09
CA MET A 19 -14.03 -5.98 -9.86
C MET A 19 -14.80 -7.03 -9.05
N LYS A 20 -14.09 -7.96 -8.38
CA LYS A 20 -14.70 -9.03 -7.56
C LYS A 20 -15.43 -8.48 -6.34
N HIS A 21 -14.83 -7.55 -5.61
CA HIS A 21 -15.36 -7.05 -4.34
C HIS A 21 -16.43 -5.95 -4.49
N SER A 22 -16.31 -5.13 -5.53
CA SER A 22 -17.20 -3.98 -5.76
C SER A 22 -18.20 -4.22 -6.88
N GLN A 23 -18.12 -5.35 -7.59
CA GLN A 23 -19.02 -5.71 -8.71
C GLN A 23 -19.08 -4.65 -9.82
N VAL A 24 -17.92 -4.10 -10.17
CA VAL A 24 -17.77 -3.04 -11.17
C VAL A 24 -17.07 -3.56 -12.44
N SER A 25 -17.17 -2.80 -13.53
CA SER A 25 -16.45 -3.11 -14.77
C SER A 25 -14.94 -2.92 -14.60
N HIS A 26 -14.16 -3.56 -15.47
CA HIS A 26 -12.71 -3.38 -15.53
C HIS A 26 -12.31 -1.91 -15.70
N ALA A 27 -12.96 -1.20 -16.64
CA ALA A 27 -12.66 0.20 -16.91
C ALA A 27 -12.88 1.08 -15.67
N HIS A 28 -13.98 0.86 -14.95
CA HIS A 28 -14.25 1.61 -13.73
C HIS A 28 -13.31 1.23 -12.58
N ALA A 29 -12.96 -0.06 -12.45
CA ALA A 29 -11.97 -0.50 -11.47
C ALA A 29 -10.58 0.14 -11.72
N ALA A 30 -10.16 0.22 -12.98
CA ALA A 30 -8.90 0.87 -13.37
C ALA A 30 -8.93 2.38 -13.05
N GLU A 31 -10.02 3.07 -13.38
CA GLU A 31 -10.21 4.50 -13.06
C GLU A 31 -10.16 4.76 -11.54
N LEU A 32 -10.79 3.90 -10.74
CA LEU A 32 -10.76 4.00 -9.28
C LEU A 32 -9.34 3.85 -8.73
N ILE A 33 -8.55 2.94 -9.30
CA ILE A 33 -7.14 2.72 -8.92
C ILE A 33 -6.30 3.92 -9.31
N GLU A 34 -6.40 4.38 -10.55
CA GLU A 34 -5.62 5.50 -11.06
C GLU A 34 -5.85 6.76 -10.23
N ARG A 35 -7.12 7.08 -9.93
CA ARG A 35 -7.46 8.23 -9.09
C ARG A 35 -6.84 8.09 -7.69
N ARG A 36 -6.94 6.92 -7.07
CA ARG A 36 -6.40 6.69 -5.72
C ARG A 36 -4.86 6.74 -5.70
N ASP A 37 -4.20 6.17 -6.69
CA ASP A 37 -2.74 6.21 -6.81
C ASP A 37 -2.27 7.66 -7.00
N HIS A 38 -2.96 8.43 -7.85
CA HIS A 38 -2.67 9.85 -8.03
C HIS A 38 -2.85 10.68 -6.75
N GLU A 39 -3.95 10.47 -6.02
CA GLU A 39 -4.21 11.12 -4.73
C GLU A 39 -3.12 10.78 -3.70
N HIS A 40 -2.66 9.53 -3.69
CA HIS A 40 -1.59 9.07 -2.81
C HIS A 40 -0.25 9.75 -3.12
N ASP A 41 0.12 9.83 -4.40
CA ASP A 41 1.36 10.48 -4.83
C ASP A 41 1.36 11.98 -4.50
N MET A 42 0.22 12.64 -4.71
CA MET A 42 0.05 14.06 -4.36
C MET A 42 0.20 14.28 -2.85
N TYR A 43 -0.39 13.41 -2.03
CA TYR A 43 -0.23 13.44 -0.57
C TYR A 43 1.24 13.28 -0.17
N LEU A 44 1.94 12.29 -0.72
CA LEU A 44 3.34 12.01 -0.37
C LEU A 44 4.27 13.15 -0.76
N ARG A 45 4.10 13.70 -1.96
CA ARG A 45 4.86 14.88 -2.41
C ARG A 45 4.62 16.08 -1.50
N HIS A 46 3.37 16.32 -1.11
CA HIS A 46 3.03 17.47 -0.27
C HIS A 46 3.62 17.37 1.15
N TYR A 47 3.54 16.20 1.78
CA TYR A 47 3.92 16.05 3.19
C TYR A 47 5.36 15.60 3.40
N TYR A 48 5.95 14.89 2.45
CA TYR A 48 7.30 14.33 2.57
C TYR A 48 8.30 14.92 1.60
N GLY A 49 7.87 15.78 0.66
CA GLY A 49 8.75 16.40 -0.34
C GLY A 49 9.45 15.39 -1.25
N ALA A 50 9.02 14.13 -1.22
CA ALA A 50 9.68 12.99 -1.82
C ALA A 50 8.76 12.31 -2.83
N ASP A 51 9.38 11.60 -3.76
CA ASP A 51 8.67 10.64 -4.60
C ASP A 51 8.14 9.51 -3.71
N GLY A 52 6.86 9.17 -3.85
CA GLY A 52 6.24 8.08 -3.08
C GLY A 52 6.86 6.72 -3.35
N HIS A 53 7.68 6.62 -4.39
CA HIS A 53 8.47 5.43 -4.70
C HIS A 53 9.80 5.34 -3.94
N ASP A 54 10.20 6.35 -3.15
CA ASP A 54 11.42 6.28 -2.32
C ASP A 54 11.24 5.23 -1.21
N PRO A 55 12.00 4.11 -1.24
CA PRO A 55 11.90 3.08 -0.21
C PRO A 55 12.25 3.60 1.19
N GLY A 56 13.04 4.68 1.29
CA GLY A 56 13.43 5.31 2.56
C GLY A 56 12.26 5.91 3.34
N LEU A 57 11.10 6.13 2.71
CA LEU A 57 9.89 6.61 3.38
C LEU A 57 9.19 5.52 4.21
N TYR A 58 9.50 4.25 3.96
CA TYR A 58 8.78 3.12 4.52
C TYR A 58 9.70 2.23 5.35
N HIS A 59 9.17 1.72 6.46
CA HIS A 59 9.85 0.71 7.28
C HIS A 59 9.61 -0.70 6.75
N LEU A 60 8.55 -0.89 5.97
CA LEU A 60 8.15 -2.17 5.40
C LEU A 60 7.37 -1.97 4.10
N LEU A 61 7.70 -2.76 3.08
CA LEU A 61 6.95 -2.86 1.83
C LEU A 61 6.33 -4.27 1.77
N ILE A 62 5.02 -4.36 1.52
CA ILE A 62 4.28 -5.62 1.47
C ILE A 62 3.59 -5.76 0.11
N ASN A 63 3.95 -6.81 -0.63
CA ASN A 63 3.28 -7.18 -1.87
C ASN A 63 2.11 -8.14 -1.60
N THR A 64 0.87 -7.67 -1.67
CA THR A 64 -0.33 -8.50 -1.40
C THR A 64 -0.71 -9.41 -2.57
N ASN A 65 0.02 -9.41 -3.68
CA ASN A 65 -0.09 -10.48 -4.69
C ASN A 65 0.59 -11.77 -4.23
N LEU A 66 1.56 -11.68 -3.30
CA LEU A 66 2.29 -12.84 -2.78
C LEU A 66 1.63 -13.46 -1.54
N PHE A 67 0.76 -12.71 -0.87
CA PHE A 67 0.18 -13.08 0.42
C PHE A 67 -1.30 -12.72 0.46
N SER A 68 -2.11 -13.53 1.14
CA SER A 68 -3.48 -13.12 1.46
C SER A 68 -3.48 -11.88 2.37
N PHE A 69 -4.61 -11.15 2.42
CA PHE A 69 -4.73 -9.99 3.29
C PHE A 69 -4.56 -10.34 4.78
N GLU A 70 -4.95 -11.54 5.19
CA GLU A 70 -4.78 -12.04 6.55
C GLU A 70 -3.29 -12.23 6.89
N LEU A 71 -2.51 -12.78 5.95
CA LEU A 71 -1.07 -12.93 6.12
C LEU A 71 -0.38 -11.57 6.17
N ALA A 72 -0.75 -10.64 5.29
CA ALA A 72 -0.24 -9.27 5.32
C ALA A 72 -0.53 -8.58 6.67
N ALA A 73 -1.76 -8.69 7.19
CA ALA A 73 -2.12 -8.19 8.51
C ALA A 73 -1.29 -8.86 9.63
N GLY A 74 -1.05 -10.16 9.51
CA GLY A 74 -0.19 -10.92 10.42
C GLY A 74 1.26 -10.43 10.42
N LEU A 75 1.83 -10.08 9.26
CA LEU A 75 3.17 -9.49 9.15
C LEU A 75 3.23 -8.12 9.82
N ILE A 76 2.23 -7.27 9.57
CA ILE A 76 2.15 -5.94 10.20
C ILE A 76 2.10 -6.09 11.73
N ARG A 77 1.26 -6.99 12.25
CA ARG A 77 1.16 -7.24 13.70
C ARG A 77 2.49 -7.67 14.32
N GLN A 78 3.27 -8.47 13.61
CA GLN A 78 4.59 -8.93 14.06
C GLN A 78 5.65 -7.82 14.01
N ALA A 79 5.55 -6.91 13.04
CA ALA A 79 6.48 -5.79 12.89
C ALA A 79 6.26 -4.70 13.95
N LEU A 80 5.02 -4.46 14.39
CA LEU A 80 4.67 -3.36 15.31
C LEU A 80 5.56 -3.23 16.57
N PRO A 81 5.91 -4.32 17.30
CA PRO A 81 6.81 -4.22 18.45
C PRO A 81 8.22 -3.72 18.10
N LEU A 82 8.70 -3.97 16.87
CA LEU A 82 10.04 -3.60 16.42
C LEU A 82 10.19 -2.10 16.17
N ALA A 83 9.11 -1.39 15.81
CA ALA A 83 9.13 0.07 15.67
C ALA A 83 9.55 0.80 16.96
N LYS A 84 9.45 0.15 18.13
CA LYS A 84 9.95 0.72 19.39
C LYS A 84 11.47 0.70 19.49
N LYS A 85 12.16 -0.27 18.87
CA LYS A 85 13.61 -0.51 18.96
C LYS A 85 14.45 0.22 17.91
N ILE A 86 13.88 0.58 16.75
CA ILE A 86 14.65 1.13 15.62
C ILE A 86 15.14 2.58 15.87
N GLY A 87 14.70 3.23 16.95
CA GLY A 87 15.14 4.57 17.34
C GLY A 87 15.61 4.69 18.78
N SER A 88 16.20 3.64 19.35
CA SER A 88 16.91 3.68 20.65
C SER A 88 18.40 3.49 20.42
#